data_AF-A0A957MDH1-F1
#
_entry.id   AF-A0A957MDH1-F1
#
_cell.length_a   1.000
_cell.length_b   1.000
_cell.length_c   1.000
_cell.angle_alpha   90.00
_cell.angle_beta   90.00
_cell.angle_gamma   90.00
#
_symmetry.space_group_name_H-M   'P 1'
#
loop_
_entity.id
_entity.type
_entity.pdbx_description
1 polymer ?
#
loop_
_entity_poly.entity_id
_entity_poly.type
_entity_poly.pdbx_seq_one_letter_code
_entity_poly.pdbx_strand_id
1 'polypeptide(L)'
;MDLTVHQDIGTFLAETEAIFSQDEVTNGLILGVALRLKRDPARFEHAPYLATIRSGGELAAAGLMTLPHGLVVYARPGDPSPAMRLLAADLVASAWPLPTVNGVVDVSRAFAGAWQAITGGEVTVGIAMRVFELRSVTPPAGVAGSPRCATPADLD
;
A
#
# COMPACT_ATOMS: atom_id res chain seq x y z
N MET A 1 16.31 -5.45 -13.10
CA MET A 1 15.15 -5.19 -12.22
C MET A 1 14.44 -6.51 -12.11
N ASP A 2 14.26 -7.00 -10.90
CA ASP A 2 13.85 -8.38 -10.66
C ASP A 2 12.57 -8.35 -9.85
N LEU A 3 11.49 -8.89 -10.42
CA LEU A 3 10.18 -9.00 -9.77
C LEU A 3 10.10 -10.34 -9.03
N THR A 4 9.65 -10.30 -7.79
CA THR A 4 9.39 -11.49 -6.96
C THR A 4 7.97 -11.43 -6.43
N VAL A 5 7.17 -12.46 -6.74
CA VAL A 5 5.86 -12.66 -6.11
C VAL A 5 6.04 -13.54 -4.88
N HIS A 6 5.54 -13.06 -3.75
CA HIS A 6 5.66 -13.70 -2.44
C HIS A 6 4.48 -14.62 -2.19
N GLN A 7 4.75 -15.81 -1.65
CA GLN A 7 3.71 -16.79 -1.31
C GLN A 7 3.01 -16.46 0.01
N ASP A 8 3.68 -15.73 0.89
CA ASP A 8 3.15 -15.33 2.18
C ASP A 8 3.57 -13.92 2.56
N ILE A 9 2.85 -13.36 3.52
CA ILE A 9 3.06 -11.99 3.99
C ILE A 9 4.37 -11.81 4.78
N GLY A 10 4.93 -12.89 5.33
CA GLY A 10 6.18 -12.87 6.06
C GLY A 10 7.37 -12.55 5.15
N THR A 11 7.46 -13.22 4.00
CA THR A 11 8.55 -12.95 3.02
C THR A 11 8.42 -11.56 2.41
N PHE A 12 7.20 -11.10 2.14
CA PHE A 12 6.96 -9.74 1.67
C PHE A 12 7.38 -8.68 2.68
N LEU A 13 7.01 -8.84 3.96
CA LEU A 13 7.36 -7.87 5.01
C LEU A 13 8.86 -7.87 5.33
N ALA A 14 9.53 -9.02 5.22
CA ALA A 14 10.98 -9.09 5.40
C ALA A 14 11.75 -8.14 4.45
N GLU A 15 11.20 -7.85 3.26
CA GLU A 15 11.81 -6.94 2.30
C GLU A 15 11.30 -5.49 2.38
N THR A 16 10.11 -5.28 2.93
CA THR A 16 9.37 -4.01 2.77
C THR A 16 9.15 -3.25 4.06
N GLU A 17 9.02 -3.92 5.21
CA GLU A 17 8.57 -3.33 6.47
C GLU A 17 9.47 -2.19 6.93
N ALA A 18 10.79 -2.40 6.90
CA ALA A 18 11.77 -1.39 7.30
C ALA A 18 11.74 -0.14 6.41
N ILE A 19 11.43 -0.30 5.13
CA ILE A 19 11.37 0.81 4.16
C ILE A 19 10.06 1.57 4.31
N PHE A 20 8.94 0.86 4.39
CA PHE A 20 7.64 1.51 4.56
C PHE A 20 7.54 2.28 5.88
N SER A 21 8.17 1.76 6.93
CA SER A 21 8.16 2.41 8.26
C SER A 21 8.99 3.69 8.33
N GLN A 22 9.92 3.95 7.38
CA GLN A 22 10.70 5.19 7.35
C GLN A 22 9.86 6.42 7.00
N ASP A 23 8.83 6.22 6.20
CA ASP A 23 7.85 7.24 5.84
C ASP A 23 6.45 6.64 5.94
N GLU A 24 6.03 6.42 7.19
CA GLU A 24 4.71 5.86 7.50
C GLU A 24 3.58 6.78 7.03
N VAL A 25 3.82 8.10 6.94
CA VAL A 25 2.81 9.03 6.43
C VAL A 25 2.51 8.69 4.97
N THR A 26 3.52 8.51 4.14
CA THR A 26 3.30 8.17 2.72
C THR A 26 2.89 6.71 2.54
N ASN A 27 3.46 5.80 3.32
CA ASN A 27 3.31 4.35 3.11
C ASN A 27 2.33 3.66 4.07
N GLY A 28 1.63 4.43 4.92
CA GLY A 28 0.82 3.90 5.99
C GLY A 28 -0.33 3.01 5.52
N LEU A 29 -0.86 3.27 4.32
CA LEU A 29 -1.86 2.39 3.71
C LEU A 29 -1.29 1.00 3.40
N ILE A 30 -0.21 0.92 2.63
CA ILE A 30 0.37 -0.37 2.22
C ILE A 30 0.94 -1.13 3.43
N LEU A 31 1.59 -0.42 4.35
CA LEU A 31 2.10 -0.99 5.60
C LEU A 31 0.96 -1.49 6.50
N GLY A 32 -0.08 -0.69 6.69
CA GLY A 32 -1.22 -1.04 7.53
C GLY A 32 -1.99 -2.25 7.00
N VAL A 33 -2.17 -2.37 5.69
CA VAL A 33 -2.78 -3.56 5.08
C VAL A 33 -1.88 -4.79 5.27
N ALA A 34 -0.57 -4.66 5.02
CA ALA A 34 0.38 -5.76 5.19
C ALA A 34 0.43 -6.26 6.65
N LEU A 35 0.47 -5.36 7.63
CA LEU A 35 0.47 -5.72 9.05
C LEU A 35 -0.87 -6.34 9.49
N ARG A 36 -1.99 -5.86 8.96
CA ARG A 36 -3.31 -6.46 9.22
C ARG A 36 -3.41 -7.86 8.65
N LEU A 37 -2.91 -8.08 7.43
CA LEU A 37 -2.83 -9.38 6.79
C LEU A 37 -1.94 -10.36 7.58
N LYS A 38 -0.79 -9.90 8.10
CA LYS A 38 0.08 -10.71 8.99
C LYS A 38 -0.63 -11.12 10.28
N ARG A 39 -1.39 -10.19 10.88
CA ARG A 39 -2.04 -10.39 12.17
C ARG A 39 -3.26 -11.32 12.09
N ASP A 40 -4.05 -11.20 11.03
CA ASP A 40 -5.32 -11.90 10.88
C ASP A 40 -5.54 -12.31 9.40
N PRO A 41 -4.82 -13.33 8.91
CA PRO A 41 -4.93 -13.77 7.52
C PRO A 41 -6.33 -14.28 7.15
N ALA A 42 -7.02 -14.91 8.11
CA ALA A 42 -8.34 -15.51 7.92
C ALA A 42 -9.44 -14.49 7.61
N ARG A 43 -9.19 -13.20 7.88
CA ARG A 43 -10.10 -12.10 7.54
C ARG A 43 -10.21 -11.85 6.04
N PHE A 44 -9.25 -12.33 5.25
CA PHE A 44 -9.22 -12.15 3.81
C PHE A 44 -9.70 -13.44 3.14
N GLU A 45 -10.82 -13.35 2.42
CA GLU A 45 -11.40 -14.51 1.71
C GLU A 45 -10.50 -15.04 0.59
N HIS A 46 -9.71 -14.17 -0.01
CA HIS A 46 -8.89 -14.48 -1.17
C HIS A 46 -7.41 -14.36 -0.83
N ALA A 47 -6.60 -15.18 -1.51
CA ALA A 47 -5.15 -15.05 -1.44
C ALA A 47 -4.73 -13.63 -1.88
N PRO A 48 -3.81 -12.98 -1.15
CA PRO A 48 -3.32 -11.66 -1.52
C PRO A 48 -2.34 -11.75 -2.69
N TYR A 49 -2.29 -10.69 -3.50
CA TYR A 49 -1.15 -10.46 -4.37
C TYR A 49 -0.08 -9.70 -3.59
N LEU A 50 1.14 -10.23 -3.56
CA LEU A 50 2.27 -9.67 -2.83
C LEU A 50 3.48 -9.69 -3.74
N ALA A 51 3.99 -8.53 -4.16
CA ALA A 51 5.12 -8.46 -5.07
C ALA A 51 6.13 -7.39 -4.67
N THR A 52 7.42 -7.72 -4.78
CA THR A 52 8.52 -6.75 -4.69
C THR A 52 9.28 -6.70 -6.01
N ILE A 53 9.83 -5.54 -6.33
CA ILE A 53 10.73 -5.35 -7.46
C ILE A 53 12.03 -4.77 -6.93
N ARG A 54 13.14 -5.45 -7.19
CA ARG A 54 14.47 -4.97 -6.82
C ARG A 54 15.23 -4.39 -8.00
N SER A 55 16.04 -3.36 -7.73
CA SER A 55 16.95 -2.77 -8.71
C SER A 55 18.27 -2.40 -8.04
N GLY A 56 19.37 -2.98 -8.49
CA GLY A 56 20.68 -2.74 -7.89
C GLY A 56 20.75 -3.21 -6.43
N GLY A 57 20.05 -4.29 -6.09
CA GLY A 57 20.04 -4.84 -4.73
C GLY A 57 19.14 -4.08 -3.75
N GLU A 58 18.45 -3.01 -4.16
CA GLU A 58 17.50 -2.26 -3.32
C GLU A 58 16.06 -2.47 -3.76
N LEU A 59 15.10 -2.25 -2.85
CA LEU A 59 13.68 -2.26 -3.18
C LEU A 59 13.35 -1.04 -4.05
N ALA A 60 12.99 -1.29 -5.31
CA ALA A 60 12.61 -0.27 -6.26
C ALA A 60 11.10 0.01 -6.22
N ALA A 61 10.28 -1.02 -6.07
CA ALA A 61 8.83 -0.92 -5.98
C ALA A 61 8.23 -2.13 -5.28
N ALA A 62 6.97 -2.00 -4.87
CA ALA A 62 6.17 -3.10 -4.34
C ALA A 62 4.70 -2.93 -4.70
N GLY A 63 3.99 -4.06 -4.77
CA GLY A 63 2.54 -4.11 -4.97
C GLY A 63 1.89 -5.04 -3.95
N LEU A 64 0.78 -4.61 -3.37
CA LEU A 64 -0.04 -5.41 -2.48
C LEU A 64 -1.51 -5.28 -2.88
N MET A 65 -2.21 -6.40 -3.08
CA MET A 65 -3.66 -6.41 -3.34
C MET A 65 -4.36 -7.45 -2.48
N THR A 66 -5.51 -7.10 -1.91
CA THR A 66 -6.34 -7.99 -1.07
C THR A 66 -7.78 -7.92 -1.55
N LEU A 67 -8.19 -8.84 -2.44
CA LEU A 67 -9.52 -8.78 -3.03
C LEU A 67 -10.63 -8.76 -1.96
N PRO A 68 -11.68 -7.95 -2.15
CA PRO A 68 -12.02 -7.17 -3.36
C PRO A 68 -11.33 -5.79 -3.45
N HIS A 69 -10.42 -5.45 -2.54
CA HIS A 69 -9.72 -4.17 -2.54
C HIS A 69 -8.64 -4.13 -3.64
N GLY A 70 -8.50 -2.96 -4.25
CA GLY A 70 -7.53 -2.73 -5.32
C GLY A 70 -6.08 -2.76 -4.89
N LEU A 71 -5.20 -2.65 -5.88
CA LEU A 71 -3.75 -2.69 -5.72
C LEU A 71 -3.26 -1.43 -5.02
N VAL A 72 -2.45 -1.60 -3.98
CA VAL A 72 -1.66 -0.52 -3.38
C VAL A 72 -0.23 -0.66 -3.86
N VAL A 73 0.33 0.41 -4.44
CA VAL A 73 1.69 0.42 -5.00
C VAL A 73 2.59 1.37 -4.24
N TYR A 74 3.84 0.94 -4.09
CA TYR A 74 4.97 1.74 -3.64
C TYR A 74 6.03 1.79 -4.74
N ALA A 75 6.73 2.91 -4.83
CA ALA A 75 8.01 3.01 -5.53
C ALA A 75 8.95 3.93 -4.77
N ARG A 76 10.25 3.63 -4.79
CA ARG A 76 11.26 4.53 -4.25
C ARG A 76 11.32 5.83 -5.09
N PRO A 77 11.87 6.94 -4.55
CA PRO A 77 12.04 8.18 -5.32
C PRO A 77 12.78 7.96 -6.64
N GLY A 78 12.29 8.57 -7.72
CA GLY A 78 12.82 8.42 -9.07
C GLY A 78 11.72 8.18 -10.10
N ASP A 79 12.08 7.68 -11.29
CA ASP A 79 11.10 7.27 -12.31
C ASP A 79 10.47 5.91 -11.95
N PRO A 80 9.16 5.84 -11.63
CA PRO A 80 8.50 4.59 -11.29
C PRO A 80 8.16 3.74 -12.53
N SER A 81 8.22 4.31 -13.74
CA SER A 81 7.66 3.71 -14.96
C SER A 81 8.21 2.31 -15.27
N PRO A 82 9.53 2.03 -15.18
CA PRO A 82 10.05 0.70 -15.46
C PRO A 82 9.51 -0.37 -14.51
N ALA A 83 9.44 -0.05 -13.21
CA ALA A 83 8.95 -0.99 -12.20
C ALA A 83 7.43 -1.18 -12.33
N MET A 84 6.68 -0.12 -12.59
CA MET A 84 5.23 -0.20 -12.78
C MET A 84 4.84 -1.00 -14.03
N ARG A 85 5.63 -0.93 -15.12
CA ARG A 85 5.45 -1.80 -16.29
C ARG A 85 5.64 -3.28 -15.96
N LEU A 86 6.66 -3.62 -15.17
CA LEU A 86 6.89 -5.01 -14.74
C LEU A 86 5.73 -5.52 -13.88
N LEU A 87 5.26 -4.72 -12.92
CA LEU A 87 4.15 -5.07 -12.04
C LEU A 87 2.85 -5.27 -12.83
N ALA A 88 2.54 -4.36 -13.77
CA ALA A 88 1.35 -4.48 -14.61
C ALA A 88 1.40 -5.72 -15.53
N ALA A 89 2.57 -6.00 -16.13
CA ALA A 89 2.74 -7.18 -16.98
C ALA A 89 2.55 -8.48 -16.19
N ASP A 90 3.07 -8.56 -14.95
CA ASP A 90 2.92 -9.73 -14.09
C ASP A 90 1.45 -9.97 -13.70
N LEU A 91 0.74 -8.92 -13.28
CA LEU A 91 -0.69 -9.00 -12.95
C LEU A 91 -1.55 -9.44 -14.15
N VAL A 92 -1.26 -8.93 -15.36
CA VAL A 92 -1.97 -9.34 -16.58
C VAL A 92 -1.65 -10.79 -16.94
N ALA A 93 -0.37 -11.17 -16.91
CA ALA A 93 0.05 -12.54 -17.24
C ALA A 93 -0.54 -13.59 -16.28
N SER A 94 -0.73 -13.19 -15.02
CA SER A 94 -1.33 -14.03 -13.97
C SER A 94 -2.85 -13.89 -13.88
N ALA A 95 -3.48 -13.16 -14.81
CA ALA A 95 -4.92 -12.94 -14.89
C ALA A 95 -5.56 -12.42 -13.59
N TRP A 96 -4.85 -11.56 -12.85
CA TRP A 96 -5.40 -10.94 -11.66
C TRP A 96 -6.52 -9.96 -12.02
N PRO A 97 -7.69 -10.04 -11.36
CA PRO A 97 -8.73 -9.04 -11.53
C PRO A 97 -8.28 -7.78 -10.80
N LEU A 98 -7.96 -6.72 -11.54
CA LEU A 98 -7.57 -5.44 -10.97
C LEU A 98 -8.80 -4.49 -10.90
N PRO A 99 -9.32 -4.17 -9.70
CA PRO A 99 -10.45 -3.26 -9.57
C PRO A 99 -10.01 -1.79 -9.64
N THR A 100 -8.97 -1.43 -8.88
CA THR A 100 -8.43 -0.08 -8.76
C THR A 100 -6.94 -0.12 -8.40
N VAL A 101 -6.23 1.00 -8.55
CA VAL A 101 -4.86 1.19 -8.05
C VAL A 101 -4.80 2.43 -7.15
N ASN A 102 -4.02 2.35 -6.08
CA ASN A 102 -3.76 3.43 -5.12
C ASN A 102 -2.27 3.50 -4.79
N GLY A 103 -1.78 4.70 -4.53
CA GLY A 103 -0.40 5.01 -4.18
C GLY A 103 -0.15 6.49 -4.38
N VAL A 104 1.09 6.92 -4.14
CA VAL A 104 1.52 8.29 -4.50
C VAL A 104 1.13 8.57 -5.95
N VAL A 105 0.65 9.80 -6.22
CA VAL A 105 0.00 10.16 -7.50
C VAL A 105 0.82 9.73 -8.71
N ASP A 106 2.11 10.02 -8.73
CA ASP A 106 2.97 9.69 -9.87
C ASP A 106 3.17 8.18 -10.03
N VAL A 107 3.24 7.44 -8.92
CA VAL A 107 3.42 5.97 -8.92
C VAL A 107 2.16 5.26 -9.38
N SER A 108 1.00 5.62 -8.81
CA SER A 108 -0.29 5.03 -9.19
C SER A 108 -0.68 5.39 -10.63
N ARG A 109 -0.38 6.62 -11.08
CA ARG A 109 -0.58 7.02 -12.49
C ARG A 109 0.34 6.27 -13.44
N ALA A 110 1.61 6.07 -13.10
CA ALA A 110 2.54 5.29 -13.91
C ALA A 110 2.08 3.84 -14.04
N PHE A 111 1.58 3.23 -12.95
CA PHE A 111 0.94 1.91 -13.01
C PHE A 111 -0.28 1.91 -13.91
N ALA A 112 -1.20 2.86 -13.72
CA ALA A 112 -2.43 2.90 -14.51
C ALA A 112 -2.16 3.06 -16.01
N GLY A 113 -1.19 3.90 -16.39
CA GLY A 113 -0.75 4.03 -17.78
C GLY A 113 -0.13 2.75 -18.35
N ALA A 114 0.69 2.04 -17.56
CA ALA A 114 1.25 0.75 -17.96
C ALA A 114 0.16 -0.32 -18.14
N TRP A 115 -0.78 -0.39 -17.20
CA TRP A 115 -1.93 -1.30 -17.27
C TRP A 115 -2.79 -1.03 -18.51
N GLN A 116 -3.11 0.24 -18.78
CA GLN A 116 -3.87 0.66 -19.96
C GLN A 116 -3.15 0.29 -21.26
N ALA A 117 -1.84 0.49 -21.34
CA ALA A 117 -1.07 0.14 -22.53
C ALA A 117 -1.08 -1.37 -22.84
N ILE A 118 -1.16 -2.22 -21.81
CA ILE A 118 -1.17 -3.68 -21.96
C ILE A 118 -2.59 -4.20 -22.25
N THR A 119 -3.59 -3.69 -21.54
CA THR A 119 -4.96 -4.23 -21.57
C THR A 119 -5.88 -3.52 -22.57
N GLY A 120 -5.53 -2.32 -23.00
CA GLY A 120 -6.39 -1.44 -23.79
C GLY A 120 -7.58 -0.85 -23.01
N GLY A 121 -7.67 -1.09 -21.70
CA GLY A 121 -8.77 -0.60 -20.86
C GLY A 121 -8.75 0.92 -20.65
N GLU A 122 -9.89 1.47 -20.24
CA GLU A 122 -9.98 2.88 -19.86
C GLU A 122 -9.50 3.09 -18.42
N VAL A 123 -8.79 4.20 -18.19
CA VAL A 123 -8.33 4.63 -16.87
C VAL A 123 -9.00 5.96 -16.55
N THR A 124 -9.63 6.02 -15.38
CA THR A 124 -10.19 7.25 -14.83
C THR A 124 -9.64 7.49 -13.43
N VAL A 125 -9.47 8.77 -13.08
CA VAL A 125 -9.10 9.14 -11.71
C VAL A 125 -10.35 9.03 -10.85
N GLY A 126 -10.36 8.13 -9.88
CA GLY A 126 -11.46 7.99 -8.92
C GLY A 126 -11.50 9.15 -7.91
N ILE A 127 -10.50 9.22 -7.03
CA ILE A 127 -10.41 10.27 -6.01
C ILE A 127 -8.94 10.64 -5.74
N ALA A 128 -8.66 11.93 -5.62
CA ALA A 128 -7.37 12.44 -5.15
C ALA A 128 -7.42 12.59 -3.63
N MET A 129 -6.75 11.70 -2.91
CA MET A 129 -6.70 11.70 -1.45
C MET A 129 -5.50 12.48 -0.92
N ARG A 130 -5.60 12.94 0.33
CA ARG A 130 -4.47 13.50 1.09
C ARG A 130 -4.25 12.63 2.32
N VAL A 131 -2.99 12.45 2.70
CA VAL A 131 -2.64 11.93 4.01
C VAL A 131 -2.37 13.10 4.95
N PHE A 132 -2.86 13.01 6.17
CA PHE A 132 -2.66 14.00 7.21
C PHE A 132 -1.74 13.43 8.28
N GLU A 133 -0.78 14.24 8.73
CA GLU A 133 0.18 13.90 9.78
C GLU A 133 -0.07 14.83 10.98
N LEU A 134 -0.24 14.25 12.17
CA LEU A 134 -0.32 15.02 13.41
C LEU A 134 1.10 15.33 13.91
N ARG A 135 1.54 16.58 13.77
CA ARG A 135 2.89 17.01 14.21
C ARG A 135 2.91 17.60 15.61
N SER A 136 1.78 18.19 16.03
CA SER A 136 1.64 18.80 17.34
C SER A 136 0.17 18.75 17.77
N VAL A 137 -0.03 18.64 19.08
CA VAL A 137 -1.34 18.75 19.70
C VAL A 137 -1.40 20.10 20.39
N THR A 138 -2.38 20.93 20.02
CA THR A 138 -2.69 22.16 20.77
C THR A 138 -3.66 21.80 21.89
N PRO A 139 -3.26 21.82 23.16
CA PRO A 139 -4.17 21.53 24.26
C PRO A 139 -5.31 22.57 24.32
N PRO A 140 -6.54 22.16 24.66
CA PRO A 140 -7.66 23.07 24.77
C PRO A 140 -7.43 24.09 25.90
N ALA A 141 -7.67 25.37 25.63
CA ALA A 141 -7.55 26.44 26.61
C ALA A 141 -8.87 26.63 27.38
N GLY A 142 -8.78 26.74 28.71
CA GLY A 142 -9.91 27.13 29.57
C GLY A 142 -11.00 26.08 29.81
N VAL A 143 -10.74 24.80 29.49
CA VAL A 143 -11.66 23.71 29.80
C VAL A 143 -11.38 23.15 31.20
N ALA A 144 -12.43 23.03 32.02
CA ALA A 144 -12.35 22.34 33.30
C ALA A 144 -12.38 20.82 33.08
N GLY A 145 -11.39 20.11 33.62
CA GLY A 145 -11.28 18.66 33.53
C GLY A 145 -9.83 18.21 33.41
N SER A 146 -9.57 16.93 33.66
CA SER A 146 -8.28 16.31 33.39
C SER A 146 -8.51 14.96 32.72
N PRO A 147 -7.59 14.51 31.84
CA PRO A 147 -7.64 13.15 31.35
C PRO A 147 -7.56 12.19 32.54
N ARG A 148 -8.51 11.25 32.62
CA ARG A 148 -8.48 10.14 33.57
C ARG A 148 -8.25 8.83 32.83
N CYS A 149 -7.65 7.85 33.50
CA CYS A 149 -7.61 6.49 32.94
C CYS A 149 -9.03 5.98 32.67
N ALA A 150 -9.17 5.28 31.54
CA ALA A 150 -10.39 4.53 31.24
C ALA A 150 -10.57 3.43 32.29
N THR A 151 -11.81 3.19 32.68
CA THR A 151 -12.22 2.20 33.67
C THR A 151 -13.15 1.17 33.01
N PRO A 152 -13.41 0.02 33.63
CA PRO A 152 -14.39 -0.95 33.10
C PRO A 152 -15.80 -0.37 32.89
N ALA A 153 -16.15 0.73 33.57
CA ALA A 153 -17.44 1.42 33.39
C ALA A 153 -17.51 2.23 32.07
N ASP A 154 -16.40 2.39 31.35
CA ASP A 154 -16.32 3.09 30.07
C ASP A 154 -16.41 2.14 28.86
N LEU A 155 -16.75 0.87 29.07
CA LEU A 155 -17.00 -0.11 28.02
C LEU A 155 -18.48 -0.04 27.60
N ASP A 156 -18.76 -0.02 26.28
CA ASP A 156 -20.11 -0.12 25.69
C ASP A 156 -20.73 -1.53 25.87
#